data_AF-A0A1H4UC22-F1
#
_entry.id   AF-A0A1H4UC22-F1
#
_cell.length_a   1.000
_cell.length_b   1.000
_cell.length_c   1.000
_cell.angle_alpha   90.00
_cell.angle_beta   90.00
_cell.angle_gamma   90.00
#
_symmetry.space_group_name_H-M   'P 1'
#
loop_
_entity.id
_entity.type
_entity.pdbx_description
1 polymer ?
#
loop_
_entity_poly.entity_id
_entity_poly.type
_entity_poly.pdbx_seq_one_letter_code
_entity_poly.pdbx_strand_id
1 'polypeptide(L)'
;MNAWDARWEAAYAQLQAFADEHGSCDVPQDFRHEGGVQIYYWIRTQQQRHRAGVLSPARSARLESLPGWKWAAAREDPAEQNMQALLAYVDEYGTADVPTGHVTASGIRLGHWVAAQRQSYRRAAMSAERAAALTKLPGWRWSRSPQKIWEKGYRALLAYAREHDGSCFDLRTSHVTDSGIKLGHWVHNQRQFYRRGQMTRERAKTLEAVPGWTWSIGGAELARRRSATGGGRRAQLHFDRGIELLARVSAETGTAAIRPSVVVDGVALGLWVQRQRAEKRRGRLSSTAQARLEAVPGWTWTPQEDRWRARLDRLRQQAVRNGGGAVSTAHVEPDGLRLGAWIVQQRIAYRNGTLSPERIRALEAVPGWEWVGSRTRGRVRIETQIQAWVRRVAIAHLRRFYRAQGHFDVPFDYAALDEFPLGAWVAEQRRAYVAGRLPQESREALSSLHGWTWSEPASDTETGAAA
;
A
#
# COMPACT_ATOMS: atom_id res chain seq x y z
N MET A 1 -2.25 1.01 -42.59
CA MET A 1 -2.92 1.53 -41.38
C MET A 1 -2.37 0.78 -40.18
N ASN A 2 -1.77 1.44 -39.19
CA ASN A 2 -1.20 0.74 -38.04
C ASN A 2 -2.31 0.28 -37.08
N ALA A 3 -2.02 -0.69 -36.19
CA ALA A 3 -3.01 -1.25 -35.27
C ALA A 3 -3.59 -0.23 -34.27
N TRP A 4 -2.92 0.91 -34.07
CA TRP A 4 -3.38 1.99 -33.19
C TRP A 4 -4.43 2.87 -33.85
N ASP A 5 -4.26 3.15 -35.14
CA ASP A 5 -5.23 3.89 -35.94
C ASP A 5 -6.52 3.07 -36.11
N ALA A 6 -6.40 1.76 -36.40
CA ALA A 6 -7.56 0.88 -36.50
C ALA A 6 -8.39 0.83 -35.20
N ARG A 7 -7.74 0.89 -34.02
CA ARG A 7 -8.43 0.93 -32.72
C ARG A 7 -9.08 2.29 -32.44
N TRP A 8 -8.45 3.37 -32.89
CA TRP A 8 -9.03 4.70 -32.78
C TRP A 8 -10.27 4.83 -33.67
N GLU A 9 -10.20 4.35 -34.90
CA GLU A 9 -11.33 4.33 -35.85
C GLU A 9 -12.50 3.49 -35.32
N ALA A 10 -12.23 2.31 -34.76
CA ALA A 10 -13.27 1.47 -34.18
C ALA A 10 -13.97 2.13 -32.98
N ALA A 11 -13.22 2.80 -32.11
CA ALA A 11 -13.78 3.52 -30.96
C ALA A 11 -14.56 4.78 -31.38
N TYR A 12 -14.07 5.50 -32.39
CA TYR A 12 -14.77 6.64 -32.98
C TYR A 12 -16.10 6.22 -33.62
N ALA A 13 -16.11 5.16 -34.42
CA ALA A 13 -17.31 4.67 -35.09
C ALA A 13 -18.41 4.26 -34.10
N GLN A 14 -18.03 3.64 -32.98
CA GLN A 14 -19.00 3.29 -31.94
C GLN A 14 -19.52 4.51 -31.17
N LEU A 15 -18.69 5.56 -30.97
CA LEU A 15 -19.15 6.81 -30.37
C LEU A 15 -20.08 7.57 -31.32
N GLN A 16 -19.78 7.55 -32.62
CA GLN A 16 -20.65 8.11 -33.66
C GLN A 16 -22.02 7.42 -33.64
N ALA A 17 -22.06 6.09 -33.64
CA ALA A 17 -23.31 5.34 -33.56
C ALA A 17 -24.14 5.70 -32.31
N PHE A 18 -23.48 5.84 -31.15
CA PHE A 18 -24.13 6.29 -29.92
C PHE A 18 -24.66 7.73 -30.03
N ALA A 19 -23.87 8.64 -30.59
CA ALA A 19 -24.25 10.03 -30.76
C ALA A 19 -25.43 10.19 -31.74
N ASP A 20 -25.47 9.38 -32.79
CA ASP A 20 -26.56 9.35 -33.76
C ASP A 20 -27.85 8.78 -33.14
N GLU A 21 -27.74 7.75 -32.29
CA GLU A 21 -28.89 7.13 -31.61
C GLU A 21 -29.47 8.00 -30.48
N HIS A 22 -28.61 8.65 -29.69
CA HIS A 22 -29.01 9.34 -28.46
C HIS A 22 -28.94 10.86 -28.54
N GLY A 23 -28.45 11.43 -29.65
CA GLY A 23 -28.25 12.87 -29.81
C GLY A 23 -27.22 13.47 -28.83
N SER A 24 -26.42 12.64 -28.17
CA SER A 24 -25.46 13.03 -27.15
C SER A 24 -24.25 12.10 -27.14
N CYS A 25 -23.09 12.64 -26.75
CA CYS A 25 -21.86 11.88 -26.52
C CYS A 25 -21.66 11.50 -25.03
N ASP A 26 -22.66 11.72 -24.17
CA ASP A 26 -22.62 11.39 -22.74
C ASP A 26 -22.87 9.89 -22.49
N VAL A 27 -21.86 9.08 -22.76
CA VAL A 27 -21.92 7.62 -22.64
C VAL A 27 -21.83 7.18 -21.17
N PRO A 28 -22.81 6.42 -20.62
CA PRO A 28 -22.74 5.88 -19.27
C PRO A 28 -21.53 4.96 -19.06
N GLN A 29 -20.99 4.91 -17.83
CA GLN A 29 -19.80 4.13 -17.51
C GLN A 29 -19.96 2.61 -17.81
N ASP A 30 -21.16 2.08 -17.65
CA ASP A 30 -21.48 0.67 -17.86
C ASP A 30 -21.95 0.36 -19.29
N PHE A 31 -22.02 1.37 -20.17
CA PHE A 31 -22.43 1.18 -21.56
C PHE A 31 -21.38 0.32 -22.30
N ARG A 32 -21.87 -0.75 -22.92
CA ARG A 32 -21.06 -1.68 -23.72
C ARG A 32 -21.74 -1.89 -25.06
N HIS A 33 -21.04 -1.54 -26.13
CA HIS A 33 -21.42 -1.93 -27.48
C HIS A 33 -20.73 -3.25 -27.89
N GLU A 34 -21.29 -3.93 -28.88
CA GLU A 34 -20.74 -5.19 -29.40
C GLU A 34 -19.25 -5.03 -29.76
N GLY A 35 -18.40 -5.93 -29.23
CA GLY A 35 -16.94 -5.89 -29.46
C GLY A 35 -16.10 -5.34 -28.29
N GLY A 36 -16.69 -4.89 -27.19
CA GLY A 36 -15.99 -4.74 -25.90
C GLY A 36 -15.05 -3.54 -25.76
N VAL A 37 -15.17 -2.51 -26.61
CA VAL A 37 -14.47 -1.24 -26.41
C VAL A 37 -15.18 -0.45 -25.31
N GLN A 38 -14.45 -0.08 -24.26
CA GLN A 38 -15.00 0.77 -23.19
C GLN A 38 -14.94 2.24 -23.61
N ILE A 39 -15.90 2.68 -24.42
CA ILE A 39 -15.95 4.05 -24.96
C ILE A 39 -15.88 5.12 -23.88
N TYR A 40 -16.52 4.92 -22.73
CA TYR A 40 -16.46 5.87 -21.62
C TYR A 40 -15.01 6.24 -21.24
N TYR A 41 -14.12 5.25 -21.08
CA TYR A 41 -12.72 5.50 -20.76
C TYR A 41 -11.92 6.05 -21.96
N TRP A 42 -12.32 5.68 -23.17
CA TRP A 42 -11.71 6.21 -24.39
C TRP A 42 -11.99 7.70 -24.58
N ILE A 43 -13.23 8.16 -24.36
CA ILE A 43 -13.63 9.57 -24.37
C ILE A 43 -12.77 10.36 -23.38
N ARG A 44 -12.62 9.88 -22.14
CA ARG A 44 -11.78 10.53 -21.13
C ARG A 44 -10.31 10.63 -21.55
N THR A 45 -9.81 9.62 -22.25
CA THR A 45 -8.45 9.62 -22.81
C THR A 45 -8.29 10.68 -23.90
N GLN A 46 -9.29 10.85 -24.79
CA GLN A 46 -9.26 11.90 -25.81
C GLN A 46 -9.31 13.30 -25.18
N GLN A 47 -10.18 13.52 -24.18
CA GLN A 47 -10.27 14.78 -23.43
C GLN A 47 -8.94 15.14 -22.74
N GLN A 48 -8.26 14.16 -22.13
CA GLN A 48 -6.96 14.38 -21.50
C GLN A 48 -5.88 14.73 -22.53
N ARG A 49 -5.85 14.04 -23.67
CA ARG A 49 -4.87 14.29 -24.74
C ARG A 49 -5.08 15.63 -25.42
N HIS A 50 -6.33 16.05 -25.60
CA HIS A 50 -6.68 17.39 -26.08
C HIS A 50 -6.19 18.47 -25.10
N ARG A 51 -6.46 18.30 -23.80
CA ARG A 51 -5.97 19.21 -22.76
C ARG A 51 -4.44 19.29 -22.67
N ALA A 52 -3.76 18.18 -22.93
CA ALA A 52 -2.30 18.12 -22.93
C ALA A 52 -1.66 18.60 -24.24
N GLY A 53 -2.45 19.01 -25.24
CA GLY A 53 -1.94 19.50 -26.53
C GLY A 53 -1.32 18.42 -27.42
N VAL A 54 -1.53 17.14 -27.11
CA VAL A 54 -0.92 15.98 -27.81
C VAL A 54 -1.92 15.19 -28.66
N LEU A 55 -3.14 15.72 -28.85
CA LEU A 55 -4.13 15.18 -29.77
C LEU A 55 -3.99 15.88 -31.13
N SER A 56 -3.94 15.11 -32.22
CA SER A 56 -3.75 15.68 -33.55
C SER A 56 -4.95 16.54 -33.97
N PRO A 57 -4.75 17.65 -34.70
CA PRO A 57 -5.83 18.52 -35.15
C PRO A 57 -6.94 17.78 -35.92
N ALA A 58 -6.57 16.82 -36.77
CA ALA A 58 -7.51 16.00 -37.52
C ALA A 58 -8.43 15.15 -36.63
N ARG A 59 -7.94 14.65 -35.48
CA ARG A 59 -8.74 13.87 -34.53
C ARG A 59 -9.64 14.78 -33.68
N SER A 60 -9.17 15.97 -33.31
CA SER A 60 -9.96 16.97 -32.59
C SER A 60 -11.17 17.42 -33.43
N ALA A 61 -10.93 17.83 -34.67
CA ALA A 61 -11.98 18.27 -35.59
C ALA A 61 -13.04 17.19 -35.84
N ARG A 62 -12.59 15.93 -35.93
CA ARG A 62 -13.49 14.79 -36.15
C ARG A 62 -14.37 14.50 -34.93
N LEU A 63 -13.83 14.62 -33.72
CA LEU A 63 -14.63 14.51 -32.49
C LEU A 63 -15.62 15.68 -32.34
N GLU A 64 -15.21 16.90 -32.70
CA GLU A 64 -16.05 18.10 -32.68
C GLU A 64 -17.23 18.04 -33.66
N SER A 65 -17.12 17.22 -34.73
CA SER A 65 -18.21 17.01 -35.68
C SER A 65 -19.34 16.10 -35.17
N LEU A 66 -19.17 15.45 -34.00
CA LEU A 66 -20.16 14.55 -33.44
C LEU A 66 -21.33 15.29 -32.78
N PRO A 67 -22.59 14.85 -32.99
CA PRO A 67 -23.76 15.42 -32.30
C PRO A 67 -23.61 15.37 -30.77
N GLY A 68 -23.75 16.52 -30.12
CA GLY A 68 -23.67 16.63 -28.66
C GLY A 68 -22.26 16.43 -28.09
N TRP A 69 -21.21 16.37 -28.91
CA TRP A 69 -19.84 16.35 -28.39
C TRP A 69 -19.46 17.68 -27.77
N LYS A 70 -18.95 17.59 -26.54
CA LYS A 70 -18.40 18.74 -25.82
C LYS A 70 -17.05 18.31 -25.28
N TRP A 71 -16.02 19.10 -25.57
CA TRP A 71 -14.85 19.07 -24.72
C TRP A 71 -15.31 19.37 -23.30
N ALA A 72 -14.82 18.60 -22.33
CA ALA A 72 -15.11 18.90 -20.93
C ALA A 72 -14.81 20.39 -20.71
N ALA A 73 -15.87 21.19 -20.50
CA ALA A 73 -15.72 22.59 -20.15
C ALA A 73 -14.73 22.64 -18.99
N ALA A 74 -13.89 23.68 -18.96
CA ALA A 74 -13.08 23.94 -17.78
C ALA A 74 -14.03 23.89 -16.58
N ARG A 75 -13.96 22.81 -15.78
CA ARG A 75 -14.60 22.77 -14.47
C ARG A 75 -14.21 24.08 -13.81
N GLU A 76 -15.16 24.78 -13.20
CA GLU A 76 -14.86 25.83 -12.22
C GLU A 76 -13.63 25.38 -11.44
N ASP A 77 -12.57 26.22 -11.45
CA ASP A 77 -11.26 25.79 -11.01
C ASP A 77 -11.41 25.19 -9.61
N PRO A 78 -11.05 23.91 -9.38
CA PRO A 78 -11.07 23.34 -8.04
C PRO A 78 -10.35 24.24 -7.03
N ALA A 79 -9.38 25.07 -7.46
CA ALA A 79 -8.74 26.05 -6.60
C ALA A 79 -9.69 27.17 -6.12
N GLU A 80 -10.66 27.61 -6.92
CA GLU A 80 -11.61 28.67 -6.57
C GLU A 80 -12.65 28.16 -5.57
N GLN A 81 -13.25 26.99 -5.82
CA GLN A 81 -14.18 26.35 -4.88
C GLN A 81 -13.50 26.03 -3.53
N ASN A 82 -12.25 25.58 -3.55
CA ASN A 82 -11.49 25.35 -2.32
C ASN A 82 -11.13 26.66 -1.58
N MET A 83 -10.87 27.76 -2.32
CA MET A 83 -10.63 29.07 -1.73
C MET A 83 -11.90 29.61 -1.06
N GLN A 84 -13.05 29.51 -1.73
CA GLN A 84 -14.35 29.89 -1.14
C GLN A 84 -14.66 29.05 0.11
N ALA A 85 -14.40 27.74 0.07
CA ALA A 85 -14.54 26.88 1.23
C ALA A 85 -13.61 27.27 2.38
N LEU A 86 -12.38 27.73 2.09
CA LEU A 86 -11.47 28.24 3.12
C LEU A 86 -11.97 29.56 3.71
N LEU A 87 -12.49 30.47 2.89
CA LEU A 87 -13.06 31.73 3.36
C LEU A 87 -14.28 31.51 4.25
N ALA A 88 -15.20 30.62 3.86
CA ALA A 88 -16.35 30.23 4.67
C ALA A 88 -15.92 29.60 6.01
N TYR A 89 -14.88 28.76 6.00
CA TYR A 89 -14.32 28.20 7.24
C TYR A 89 -13.71 29.28 8.14
N VAL A 90 -13.01 30.27 7.56
CA VAL A 90 -12.46 31.40 8.33
C VAL A 90 -13.56 32.26 8.93
N ASP A 91 -14.65 32.48 8.21
CA ASP A 91 -15.82 33.21 8.69
C ASP A 91 -16.49 32.47 9.87
N GLU A 92 -16.67 31.15 9.75
CA GLU A 92 -17.30 30.32 10.78
C GLU A 92 -16.43 30.12 12.03
N TYR A 93 -15.12 29.93 11.87
CA TYR A 93 -14.22 29.52 12.97
C TYR A 93 -13.19 30.60 13.37
N GLY A 94 -13.16 31.74 12.69
CA GLY A 94 -12.20 32.83 12.93
C GLY A 94 -10.74 32.50 12.63
N THR A 95 -10.47 31.37 11.96
CA THR A 95 -9.10 30.87 11.73
C THR A 95 -8.97 30.04 10.47
N ALA A 96 -7.83 30.15 9.79
CA ALA A 96 -7.45 29.38 8.63
C ALA A 96 -6.56 28.16 8.98
N ASP A 97 -6.41 27.82 10.28
CA ASP A 97 -5.73 26.58 10.69
C ASP A 97 -6.67 25.37 10.61
N VAL A 98 -7.03 24.99 9.39
CA VAL A 98 -7.94 23.88 9.11
C VAL A 98 -7.29 22.53 9.50
N PRO A 99 -7.95 21.69 10.33
CA PRO A 99 -7.47 20.34 10.62
C PRO A 99 -7.35 19.49 9.36
N THR A 100 -6.28 18.70 9.22
CA THR A 100 -5.98 17.94 7.98
C THR A 100 -7.09 16.97 7.55
N GLY A 101 -7.90 16.48 8.50
CA GLY A 101 -9.03 15.60 8.24
C GLY A 101 -10.38 16.29 8.01
N HIS A 102 -10.44 17.63 8.06
CA HIS A 102 -11.69 18.37 7.91
C HIS A 102 -12.25 18.27 6.49
N VAL A 103 -13.55 17.98 6.41
CA VAL A 103 -14.33 17.86 5.18
C VAL A 103 -15.56 18.76 5.32
N THR A 104 -15.82 19.61 4.33
CA THR A 104 -17.00 20.49 4.31
C THR A 104 -18.29 19.69 4.14
N ALA A 105 -19.44 20.31 4.41
CA ALA A 105 -20.76 19.72 4.14
C ALA A 105 -20.95 19.33 2.65
N SER A 106 -20.31 20.06 1.74
CA SER A 106 -20.28 19.77 0.30
C SER A 106 -19.27 18.68 -0.11
N GLY A 107 -18.61 18.04 0.86
CA GLY A 107 -17.68 16.92 0.61
C GLY A 107 -16.25 17.34 0.24
N ILE A 108 -15.91 18.63 0.34
CA ILE A 108 -14.58 19.14 0.01
C ILE A 108 -13.61 18.78 1.14
N ARG A 109 -12.51 18.08 0.83
CA ARG A 109 -11.43 17.75 1.79
C ARG A 109 -10.54 18.97 2.05
N LEU A 110 -11.11 20.03 2.61
CA LEU A 110 -10.46 21.33 2.79
C LEU A 110 -9.16 21.23 3.60
N GLY A 111 -9.12 20.38 4.63
CA GLY A 111 -7.90 20.15 5.43
C GLY A 111 -6.73 19.60 4.63
N HIS A 112 -7.00 18.74 3.65
CA HIS A 112 -5.99 18.19 2.75
C HIS A 112 -5.51 19.24 1.74
N TRP A 113 -6.45 20.04 1.21
CA TRP A 113 -6.12 21.11 0.28
C TRP A 113 -5.25 22.19 0.92
N VAL A 114 -5.58 22.65 2.14
CA VAL A 114 -4.76 23.61 2.91
C VAL A 114 -3.34 23.07 3.13
N ALA A 115 -3.20 21.78 3.44
CA ALA A 115 -1.89 21.14 3.58
C ALA A 115 -1.09 21.14 2.26
N ALA A 116 -1.76 20.92 1.13
CA ALA A 116 -1.16 20.98 -0.20
C ALA A 116 -0.69 22.40 -0.57
N GLN A 117 -1.44 23.45 -0.21
CA GLN A 117 -1.02 24.84 -0.42
C GLN A 117 0.28 25.15 0.34
N ARG A 118 0.39 24.72 1.60
CA ARG A 118 1.62 24.86 2.41
C ARG A 118 2.81 24.09 1.81
N GLN A 119 2.57 23.00 1.08
CA GLN A 119 3.62 22.24 0.40
C GLN A 119 4.05 22.88 -0.92
N SER A 120 3.11 23.39 -1.71
CA SER A 120 3.37 24.11 -2.96
C SER A 120 4.22 25.37 -2.71
N TYR A 121 3.89 26.15 -1.68
CA TYR A 121 4.68 27.32 -1.27
C TYR A 121 6.13 26.94 -0.90
N ARG A 122 6.32 25.85 -0.13
CA ARG A 122 7.66 25.36 0.24
C ARG A 122 8.49 24.87 -0.96
N ARG A 123 7.84 24.45 -2.04
CA ARG A 123 8.50 24.00 -3.27
C ARG A 123 8.70 25.13 -4.29
N ALA A 124 8.41 26.38 -3.90
CA ALA A 124 8.40 27.53 -4.81
C ALA A 124 7.52 27.32 -6.05
N ALA A 125 6.49 26.47 -5.95
CA ALA A 125 5.59 26.09 -7.04
C ALA A 125 4.24 26.83 -6.96
N MET A 126 4.18 27.94 -6.21
CA MET A 126 2.98 28.76 -5.98
C MET A 126 3.19 30.16 -6.57
N SER A 127 2.16 30.70 -7.22
CA SER A 127 2.16 32.08 -7.70
C SER A 127 2.21 33.09 -6.54
N ALA A 128 2.83 34.24 -6.77
CA ALA A 128 2.99 35.29 -5.77
C ALA A 128 1.63 35.82 -5.28
N GLU A 129 0.65 35.94 -6.18
CA GLU A 129 -0.70 36.43 -5.91
C GLU A 129 -1.45 35.49 -4.96
N ARG A 130 -1.31 34.17 -5.16
CA ARG A 130 -1.96 33.15 -4.32
C ARG A 130 -1.32 33.08 -2.95
N ALA A 131 0.01 33.23 -2.87
CA ALA A 131 0.71 33.34 -1.60
C ALA A 131 0.31 34.62 -0.84
N ALA A 132 0.18 35.75 -1.52
CA ALA A 132 -0.27 37.00 -0.90
C ALA A 132 -1.71 36.87 -0.36
N ALA A 133 -2.62 36.28 -1.13
CA ALA A 133 -4.01 36.08 -0.71
C ALA A 133 -4.13 35.20 0.54
N LEU A 134 -3.45 34.05 0.55
CA LEU A 134 -3.50 33.11 1.67
C LEU A 134 -2.84 33.68 2.95
N THR A 135 -1.77 34.46 2.81
CA THR A 135 -1.07 35.09 3.95
C THR A 135 -1.95 36.08 4.72
N LYS A 136 -2.93 36.71 4.07
CA LYS A 136 -3.84 37.68 4.69
C LYS A 136 -4.92 37.01 5.56
N LEU A 137 -5.08 35.70 5.49
CA LEU A 137 -6.13 35.01 6.24
C LEU A 137 -5.77 34.87 7.73
N PRO A 138 -6.71 35.20 8.66
CA PRO A 138 -6.53 35.01 10.09
C PRO A 138 -6.10 33.58 10.43
N GLY A 139 -5.05 33.41 11.22
CA GLY A 139 -4.56 32.08 11.61
C GLY A 139 -3.82 31.29 10.52
N TRP A 140 -3.67 31.83 9.30
CA TRP A 140 -2.89 31.18 8.24
C TRP A 140 -1.39 31.16 8.57
N ARG A 141 -0.76 30.00 8.35
CA ARG A 141 0.65 29.78 8.62
C ARG A 141 1.26 28.89 7.54
N TRP A 142 2.30 29.38 6.86
CA TRP A 142 3.01 28.65 5.80
C TRP A 142 3.80 27.44 6.32
N SER A 143 4.33 27.56 7.53
CA SER A 143 5.09 26.50 8.19
C SER A 143 4.62 26.32 9.62
N ARG A 144 4.28 25.08 9.98
CA ARG A 144 4.33 24.63 11.37
C ARG A 144 5.80 24.32 11.63
N SER A 145 6.57 25.28 12.16
CA SER A 145 8.01 25.06 12.42
C SER A 145 8.18 23.76 13.24
N PRO A 146 8.84 22.72 12.71
CA PRO A 146 9.06 21.48 13.43
C PRO A 146 9.79 21.72 14.75
N GLN A 147 10.64 22.75 14.77
CA GLN A 147 11.35 23.20 15.97
C GLN A 147 10.39 23.80 17.00
N LYS A 148 9.48 24.71 16.61
CA LYS A 148 8.46 25.26 17.54
C LYS A 148 7.48 24.20 18.05
N ILE A 149 7.14 23.20 17.23
CA ILE A 149 6.31 22.06 17.67
C ILE A 149 7.05 21.21 18.69
N TRP A 150 8.33 20.92 18.42
CA TRP A 150 9.18 20.17 19.32
C TRP A 150 9.36 20.90 20.66
N GLU A 151 9.62 22.22 20.62
CA GLU A 151 9.70 23.07 21.81
C GLU A 151 8.40 23.08 22.63
N LYS A 152 7.24 23.10 21.96
CA LYS A 152 5.94 23.02 22.65
C LYS A 152 5.78 21.69 23.39
N GLY A 153 6.14 20.58 22.76
CA GLY A 153 6.12 19.26 23.40
C GLY A 153 7.15 19.13 24.53
N TYR A 154 8.34 19.70 24.35
CA TYR A 154 9.40 19.75 25.35
C TYR A 154 8.99 20.56 26.59
N ARG A 155 8.41 21.76 26.40
CA ARG A 155 7.87 22.56 27.52
C ARG A 155 6.76 21.83 28.27
N ALA A 156 5.87 21.15 27.55
CA ALA A 156 4.83 20.34 28.18
C ALA A 156 5.40 19.16 28.96
N LEU A 157 6.47 18.52 28.47
CA LEU A 157 7.18 17.47 29.19
C LEU A 157 7.84 17.99 30.48
N LEU A 158 8.47 19.17 30.43
CA LEU A 158 9.06 19.80 31.61
C LEU A 158 8.00 20.16 32.66
N ALA A 159 6.85 20.71 32.24
CA ALA A 159 5.74 21.01 33.14
C ALA A 159 5.23 19.73 33.81
N TYR A 160 4.94 18.69 33.02
CA TYR A 160 4.52 17.39 33.54
C TYR A 160 5.54 16.81 34.53
N ALA A 161 6.83 16.83 34.21
CA ALA A 161 7.87 16.31 35.11
C ALA A 161 7.89 17.06 36.45
N ARG A 162 7.65 18.38 36.47
CA ARG A 162 7.56 19.17 37.72
C ARG A 162 6.33 18.82 38.54
N GLU A 163 5.19 18.61 37.89
CA GLU A 163 3.92 18.24 38.55
C GLU A 163 3.91 16.81 39.12
N HIS A 164 4.85 15.97 38.68
CA HIS A 164 4.93 14.56 39.05
C HIS A 164 6.27 14.19 39.72
N ASP A 165 6.78 15.05 40.61
CA ASP A 165 8.00 14.83 41.42
C ASP A 165 9.24 14.42 40.61
N GLY A 166 9.41 15.03 39.44
CA GLY A 166 10.50 14.74 38.52
C GLY A 166 10.31 13.45 37.71
N SER A 167 9.15 12.79 37.76
CA SER A 167 8.87 11.58 37.00
C SER A 167 8.07 11.86 35.73
N CYS A 168 8.70 11.66 34.57
CA CYS A 168 8.01 11.61 33.26
C CYS A 168 8.00 10.19 32.66
N PHE A 169 8.34 9.20 33.48
CA PHE A 169 8.55 7.81 33.09
C PHE A 169 7.25 7.08 32.75
N ASP A 170 6.25 7.16 33.63
CA ASP A 170 4.96 6.44 33.54
C ASP A 170 3.92 7.12 32.64
N LEU A 171 4.35 8.13 31.88
CA LEU A 171 3.49 8.94 31.05
C LEU A 171 2.82 8.06 29.96
N ARG A 172 1.51 7.85 30.09
CA ARG A 172 0.72 7.01 29.18
C ARG A 172 0.64 7.65 27.80
N THR A 173 0.71 6.83 26.74
CA THR A 173 0.64 7.33 25.35
C THR A 173 -0.64 8.11 25.04
N SER A 174 -1.73 7.84 25.77
CA SER A 174 -3.01 8.55 25.64
C SER A 174 -3.10 9.87 26.40
N HIS A 175 -2.09 10.23 27.20
CA HIS A 175 -2.14 11.44 28.02
C HIS A 175 -2.17 12.71 27.15
N VAL A 176 -3.10 13.60 27.48
CA VAL A 176 -3.31 14.91 26.87
C VAL A 176 -3.28 15.95 27.98
N THR A 177 -2.52 17.03 27.80
CA THR A 177 -2.46 18.15 28.75
C THR A 177 -3.75 18.96 28.70
N ASP A 178 -4.00 19.78 29.71
CA ASP A 178 -5.17 20.68 29.77
C ASP A 178 -5.23 21.65 28.58
N SER A 179 -4.05 22.02 28.04
CA SER A 179 -3.91 22.83 26.82
C SER A 179 -4.08 22.03 25.51
N GLY A 180 -4.58 20.79 25.57
CA GLY A 180 -4.87 19.93 24.43
C GLY A 180 -3.64 19.28 23.76
N ILE A 181 -2.46 19.32 24.40
CA ILE A 181 -1.25 18.72 23.82
C ILE A 181 -1.26 17.22 24.08
N LYS A 182 -1.21 16.41 23.02
CA LYS A 182 -1.08 14.94 23.09
C LYS A 182 0.33 14.53 23.55
N LEU A 183 0.71 14.91 24.76
CA LEU A 183 2.06 14.77 25.31
C LEU A 183 2.50 13.30 25.38
N GLY A 184 1.59 12.38 25.69
CA GLY A 184 1.86 10.94 25.68
C GLY A 184 2.32 10.40 24.34
N HIS A 185 1.65 10.82 23.28
CA HIS A 185 2.00 10.44 21.93
C HIS A 185 3.31 11.12 21.49
N TRP A 186 3.52 12.38 21.89
CA TRP A 186 4.75 13.11 21.59
C TRP A 186 6.00 12.46 22.22
N VAL A 187 5.95 12.10 23.51
CA VAL A 187 7.04 11.40 24.23
C VAL A 187 7.33 10.04 23.59
N HIS A 188 6.28 9.28 23.25
CA HIS A 188 6.43 8.00 22.54
C HIS A 188 7.23 8.17 21.24
N ASN A 189 6.91 9.19 20.44
CA ASN A 189 7.60 9.45 19.19
C ASN A 189 9.06 9.86 19.40
N GLN A 190 9.39 10.65 20.43
CA GLN A 190 10.79 10.99 20.72
C GLN A 190 11.62 9.73 21.00
N ARG A 191 11.11 8.81 21.83
CA ARG A 191 11.76 7.53 22.12
C ARG A 191 11.92 6.66 20.86
N GLN A 192 10.96 6.70 19.93
CA GLN A 192 11.07 5.99 18.64
C GLN A 192 12.11 6.62 17.71
N PHE A 193 12.14 7.95 17.59
CA PHE A 193 13.12 8.64 16.74
C PHE A 193 14.55 8.40 17.21
N TYR A 194 14.78 8.41 18.53
CA TYR A 194 16.08 8.07 19.10
C TYR A 194 16.49 6.62 18.76
N ARG A 195 15.59 5.64 18.96
CA ARG A 195 15.86 4.23 18.65
C ARG A 195 16.18 3.99 17.17
N ARG A 196 15.57 4.75 16.27
CA ARG A 196 15.79 4.64 14.81
C ARG A 196 16.99 5.44 14.31
N GLY A 197 17.73 6.13 15.19
CA GLY A 197 18.83 7.00 14.80
C GLY A 197 18.39 8.25 14.04
N GLN A 198 17.12 8.64 14.15
CA GLN A 198 16.53 9.77 13.41
C GLN A 198 16.47 11.07 14.23
N MET A 199 17.12 11.10 15.41
CA MET A 199 17.15 12.26 16.31
C MET A 199 18.52 12.94 16.26
N THR A 200 18.54 14.28 16.27
CA THR A 200 19.79 15.04 16.36
C THR A 200 20.41 14.90 17.75
N ARG A 201 21.73 15.05 17.85
CA ARG A 201 22.47 14.93 19.12
C ARG A 201 22.00 15.95 20.16
N GLU A 202 21.68 17.17 19.71
CA GLU A 202 21.24 18.28 20.56
C GLU A 202 19.88 17.99 21.18
N ARG A 203 18.94 17.40 20.41
CA ARG A 203 17.63 17.01 20.92
C ARG A 203 17.72 15.84 21.90
N ALA A 204 18.60 14.89 21.63
CA ALA A 204 18.86 13.79 22.56
C ALA A 204 19.39 14.32 23.90
N LYS A 205 20.45 15.12 23.86
CA LYS A 205 21.05 15.75 25.06
C LYS A 205 20.03 16.59 25.84
N THR A 206 19.17 17.32 25.14
CA THR A 206 18.13 18.15 25.77
C THR A 206 17.07 17.32 26.50
N LEU A 207 16.67 16.18 25.93
CA LEU A 207 15.71 15.28 26.57
C LEU A 207 16.34 14.50 27.73
N GLU A 208 17.60 14.12 27.62
CA GLU A 208 18.37 13.48 28.71
C GLU A 208 18.54 14.37 29.94
N ALA A 209 18.50 15.69 29.77
CA ALA A 209 18.54 16.65 30.87
C ALA A 209 17.19 16.79 31.62
N VAL A 210 16.10 16.18 31.13
CA VAL A 210 14.81 16.23 31.82
C VAL A 210 14.81 15.23 32.98
N PRO A 211 14.47 15.66 34.22
CA PRO A 211 14.34 14.76 35.36
C PRO A 211 13.41 13.57 35.04
N GLY A 212 13.86 12.37 35.42
CA GLY A 212 13.11 11.12 35.21
C GLY A 212 12.98 10.67 33.75
N TRP A 213 13.68 11.30 32.80
CA TRP A 213 13.70 10.87 31.41
C TRP A 213 14.46 9.56 31.23
N THR A 214 13.89 8.66 30.43
CA THR A 214 14.55 7.42 30.01
C THR A 214 14.23 7.12 28.53
N TRP A 215 15.23 6.68 27.78
CA TRP A 215 15.09 6.27 26.37
C TRP A 215 14.47 4.89 26.21
N SER A 216 14.81 3.99 27.13
CA SER A 216 14.30 2.64 27.19
C SER A 216 14.12 2.23 28.65
N ILE A 217 13.11 1.42 28.86
CA ILE A 217 13.00 0.59 30.04
C ILE A 217 13.15 -0.82 29.47
N GLY A 218 14.15 -1.56 29.90
CA GLY A 218 14.18 -3.00 29.61
C GLY A 218 12.84 -3.59 30.08
N GLY A 219 12.25 -4.50 29.30
CA GLY A 219 10.95 -5.10 29.66
C GLY A 219 10.92 -5.64 31.09
N ALA A 220 12.07 -6.05 31.62
CA ALA A 220 12.29 -6.49 32.99
C ALA A 220 12.19 -5.38 34.06
N GLU A 221 12.65 -4.16 33.81
CA GLU A 221 12.55 -3.02 34.76
C GLU A 221 11.12 -2.46 34.79
N LEU A 222 10.46 -2.41 33.63
CA LEU A 222 9.05 -2.05 33.52
C LEU A 222 8.16 -3.10 34.21
N ALA A 223 8.49 -4.39 34.04
CA ALA A 223 7.81 -5.48 34.73
C ALA A 223 8.06 -5.42 36.24
N ARG A 224 9.29 -5.19 36.71
CA ARG A 224 9.60 -5.04 38.15
C ARG A 224 8.83 -3.89 38.79
N ARG A 225 8.82 -2.69 38.17
CA ARG A 225 8.11 -1.51 38.70
C ARG A 225 6.58 -1.65 38.59
N ARG A 226 6.05 -2.35 37.58
CA ARG A 226 4.61 -2.68 37.48
C ARG A 226 4.18 -3.81 38.41
N SER A 227 5.08 -4.74 38.74
CA SER A 227 4.85 -5.75 39.76
C SER A 227 4.81 -5.14 41.16
N ALA A 228 5.66 -4.14 41.43
CA ALA A 228 5.62 -3.36 42.68
C ALA A 228 4.32 -2.54 42.86
N THR A 229 3.65 -2.18 41.76
CA THR A 229 2.39 -1.39 41.76
C THR A 229 1.14 -2.21 41.43
N GLY A 230 1.19 -3.55 41.53
CA GLY A 230 0.03 -4.43 41.36
C GLY A 230 -0.44 -4.66 39.90
N GLY A 231 0.25 -4.07 38.91
CA GLY A 231 -0.06 -4.22 37.49
C GLY A 231 0.20 -5.63 36.92
N GLY A 232 1.14 -6.38 37.52
CA GLY A 232 1.39 -7.78 37.15
C GLY A 232 0.20 -8.70 37.46
N ARG A 233 -0.41 -8.52 38.64
CA ARG A 233 -1.60 -9.29 39.05
C ARG A 233 -2.78 -9.03 38.13
N ARG A 234 -3.05 -7.77 37.76
CA ARG A 234 -4.15 -7.42 36.84
C ARG A 234 -3.94 -7.95 35.42
N ALA A 235 -2.70 -7.97 34.93
CA ALA A 235 -2.38 -8.55 33.63
C ALA A 235 -2.53 -10.08 33.63
N GLN A 236 -2.11 -10.74 34.71
CA GLN A 236 -2.30 -12.17 34.91
C GLN A 236 -3.79 -12.53 34.96
N LEU A 237 -4.59 -11.82 35.77
CA LEU A 237 -6.05 -12.00 35.84
C LEU A 237 -6.74 -11.83 34.48
N HIS A 238 -6.32 -10.84 33.68
CA HIS A 238 -6.86 -10.65 32.34
C HIS A 238 -6.44 -11.79 31.38
N PHE A 239 -5.23 -12.34 31.53
CA PHE A 239 -4.80 -13.50 30.76
C PHE A 239 -5.59 -14.74 31.14
N ASP A 240 -5.77 -14.99 32.45
CA ASP A 240 -6.54 -16.10 32.98
C ASP A 240 -7.99 -16.05 32.51
N ARG A 241 -8.62 -14.87 32.59
CA ARG A 241 -9.96 -14.64 32.08
C ARG A 241 -10.06 -14.87 30.56
N GLY A 242 -9.03 -14.47 29.80
CA GLY A 242 -8.97 -14.72 28.37
C GLY A 242 -8.91 -16.21 28.01
N ILE A 243 -8.13 -17.00 28.77
CA ILE A 243 -8.04 -18.46 28.60
C ILE A 243 -9.37 -19.14 28.93
N GLU A 244 -9.99 -18.77 30.05
CA GLU A 244 -11.28 -19.31 30.47
C GLU A 244 -12.36 -19.08 29.40
N LEU A 245 -12.49 -17.84 28.92
CA LEU A 245 -13.46 -17.49 27.87
C LEU A 245 -13.14 -18.19 26.55
N LEU A 246 -11.87 -18.32 26.19
CA LEU A 246 -11.45 -19.05 25.00
C LEU A 246 -11.81 -20.53 25.11
N ALA A 247 -11.57 -21.16 26.26
CA ALA A 247 -11.91 -22.56 26.50
C ALA A 247 -13.42 -22.81 26.42
N ARG A 248 -14.23 -21.91 27.00
CA ARG A 248 -15.70 -21.96 26.92
C ARG A 248 -16.18 -21.90 25.47
N VAL A 249 -15.77 -20.87 24.72
CA VAL A 249 -16.18 -20.72 23.32
C VAL A 249 -15.67 -21.88 22.45
N SER A 250 -14.46 -22.39 22.73
CA SER A 250 -13.92 -23.52 21.97
C SER A 250 -14.67 -24.82 22.26
N ALA A 251 -15.12 -25.04 23.51
CA ALA A 251 -15.94 -26.19 23.85
C ALA A 251 -17.31 -26.15 23.15
N GLU A 252 -17.94 -24.96 23.05
CA GLU A 252 -19.22 -24.77 22.38
C GLU A 252 -19.14 -24.90 20.85
N THR A 253 -18.07 -24.35 20.25
CA THR A 253 -17.95 -24.23 18.79
C THR A 253 -17.04 -25.27 18.15
N GLY A 254 -16.33 -26.06 18.96
CA GLY A 254 -15.27 -26.98 18.53
C GLY A 254 -14.02 -26.28 17.97
N THR A 255 -13.90 -24.95 18.07
CA THR A 255 -12.77 -24.22 17.49
C THR A 255 -12.33 -23.01 18.31
N ALA A 256 -11.01 -22.86 18.49
CA ALA A 256 -10.42 -21.65 19.06
C ALA A 256 -10.03 -20.61 17.99
N ALA A 257 -10.56 -20.75 16.77
CA ALA A 257 -10.35 -19.82 15.66
C ALA A 257 -11.34 -18.63 15.72
N ILE A 258 -11.28 -17.88 16.83
CA ILE A 258 -12.18 -16.78 17.16
C ILE A 258 -12.02 -15.61 16.17
N ARG A 259 -13.15 -15.10 15.64
CA ARG A 259 -13.17 -13.91 14.77
C ARG A 259 -12.84 -12.65 15.59
N PRO A 260 -12.12 -11.66 15.03
CA PRO A 260 -11.71 -10.46 15.78
C PRO A 260 -12.87 -9.66 16.41
N SER A 261 -14.07 -9.71 15.82
CA SER A 261 -15.25 -9.01 16.32
C SER A 261 -15.93 -9.67 17.53
N VAL A 262 -15.54 -10.89 17.90
CA VAL A 262 -16.20 -11.63 18.99
C VAL A 262 -15.82 -11.01 20.33
N VAL A 263 -16.85 -10.54 21.04
CA VAL A 263 -16.80 -10.04 22.41
C VAL A 263 -17.58 -11.01 23.28
N VAL A 264 -16.98 -11.43 24.40
CA VAL A 264 -17.58 -12.37 25.35
C VAL A 264 -17.40 -11.80 26.74
N ASP A 265 -18.49 -11.63 27.49
CA ASP A 265 -18.51 -11.07 28.84
C ASP A 265 -17.74 -9.74 28.94
N GLY A 266 -17.92 -8.85 27.95
CA GLY A 266 -17.24 -7.55 27.84
C GLY A 266 -15.77 -7.61 27.42
N VAL A 267 -15.20 -8.80 27.24
CA VAL A 267 -13.83 -9.00 26.77
C VAL A 267 -13.83 -9.15 25.26
N ALA A 268 -13.06 -8.32 24.55
CA ALA A 268 -12.82 -8.45 23.11
C ALA A 268 -11.95 -9.69 22.79
N LEU A 269 -12.51 -10.88 23.01
CA LEU A 269 -11.83 -12.17 22.97
C LEU A 269 -11.16 -12.41 21.62
N GLY A 270 -11.82 -12.03 20.52
CA GLY A 270 -11.26 -12.13 19.17
C GLY A 270 -9.94 -11.36 19.00
N LEU A 271 -9.91 -10.11 19.46
CA LEU A 271 -8.70 -9.27 19.43
C LEU A 271 -7.65 -9.78 20.41
N TRP A 272 -8.07 -10.25 21.59
CA TRP A 272 -7.17 -10.83 22.58
C TRP A 272 -6.45 -12.08 22.03
N VAL A 273 -7.18 -13.00 21.40
CA VAL A 273 -6.62 -14.20 20.75
C VAL A 273 -5.62 -13.83 19.64
N GLN A 274 -5.96 -12.86 18.78
CA GLN A 274 -5.04 -12.40 17.75
C GLN A 274 -3.75 -11.83 18.33
N ARG A 275 -3.86 -11.09 19.44
CA ARG A 275 -2.72 -10.54 20.16
C ARG A 275 -1.81 -11.66 20.68
N GLN A 276 -2.35 -12.74 21.26
CA GLN A 276 -1.54 -13.85 21.74
C GLN A 276 -0.73 -14.51 20.60
N ARG A 277 -1.36 -14.77 19.45
CA ARG A 277 -0.68 -15.30 18.26
C ARG A 277 0.42 -14.35 17.77
N ALA A 278 0.19 -13.04 17.82
CA ALA A 278 1.18 -12.04 17.45
C ALA A 278 2.36 -11.99 18.43
N GLU A 279 2.14 -12.08 19.74
CA GLU A 279 3.21 -12.07 20.74
C GLU A 279 4.05 -13.36 20.70
N LYS A 280 3.46 -14.53 20.39
CA LYS A 280 4.22 -15.76 20.10
C LYS A 280 5.13 -15.58 18.89
N ARG A 281 4.63 -15.03 17.78
CA ARG A 281 5.44 -14.76 16.58
C ARG A 281 6.60 -13.80 16.84
N ARG A 282 6.42 -12.87 17.79
CA ARG A 282 7.43 -11.89 18.21
C ARG A 282 8.38 -12.44 19.27
N GLY A 283 8.23 -13.68 19.72
CA GLY A 283 9.05 -14.29 20.77
C GLY A 283 8.83 -13.70 22.17
N ARG A 284 7.71 -13.01 22.42
CA ARG A 284 7.44 -12.31 23.70
C ARG A 284 6.49 -13.03 24.64
N LEU A 285 5.89 -14.14 24.19
CA LEU A 285 4.97 -14.93 24.98
C LEU A 285 5.76 -15.97 25.79
N SER A 286 5.55 -16.04 27.12
CA SER A 286 6.26 -17.01 27.97
C SER A 286 5.89 -18.45 27.62
N SER A 287 6.77 -19.41 27.93
CA SER A 287 6.51 -20.85 27.73
C SER A 287 5.26 -21.32 28.47
N THR A 288 5.05 -20.88 29.72
CA THR A 288 3.84 -21.19 30.50
C THR A 288 2.58 -20.66 29.83
N ALA A 289 2.59 -19.44 29.30
CA ALA A 289 1.44 -18.88 28.59
C ALA A 289 1.15 -19.62 27.28
N GLN A 290 2.19 -20.06 26.57
CA GLN A 290 2.05 -20.89 25.38
C GLN A 290 1.41 -22.23 25.71
N ALA A 291 1.93 -22.95 26.70
CA ALA A 291 1.40 -24.24 27.13
C ALA A 291 -0.09 -24.16 27.54
N ARG A 292 -0.49 -23.07 28.22
CA ARG A 292 -1.89 -22.85 28.59
C ARG A 292 -2.82 -22.58 27.41
N LEU A 293 -2.33 -21.90 26.37
CA LEU A 293 -3.10 -21.70 25.14
C LEU A 293 -3.19 -23.01 24.34
N GLU A 294 -2.10 -23.76 24.27
CA GLU A 294 -2.02 -25.06 23.58
C GLU A 294 -2.88 -26.14 24.26
N ALA A 295 -3.11 -26.02 25.57
CA ALA A 295 -4.04 -26.87 26.31
C ALA A 295 -5.52 -26.58 25.99
N VAL A 296 -5.86 -25.46 25.34
CA VAL A 296 -7.24 -25.18 24.95
C VAL A 296 -7.63 -26.05 23.74
N PRO A 297 -8.70 -26.87 23.81
CA PRO A 297 -9.14 -27.69 22.69
C PRO A 297 -9.32 -26.86 21.42
N GLY A 298 -8.92 -27.36 20.26
CA GLY A 298 -9.04 -26.64 18.99
C GLY A 298 -8.14 -25.40 18.85
N TRP A 299 -7.16 -25.19 19.75
CA TRP A 299 -6.14 -24.15 19.60
C TRP A 299 -5.15 -24.45 18.49
N THR A 300 -4.81 -23.40 17.75
CA THR A 300 -3.75 -23.40 16.76
C THR A 300 -3.13 -22.01 16.66
N TRP A 301 -1.82 -22.00 16.42
CA TRP A 301 -1.06 -20.79 16.15
C TRP A 301 -1.33 -20.22 14.75
N THR A 302 -1.78 -21.05 13.80
CA THR A 302 -1.92 -20.71 12.38
C THR A 302 -3.28 -21.11 11.79
N PRO A 303 -4.41 -20.60 12.31
CA PRO A 303 -5.75 -21.04 11.90
C PRO A 303 -6.06 -20.75 10.42
N GLN A 304 -5.45 -19.74 9.81
CA GLN A 304 -5.63 -19.48 8.38
C GLN A 304 -4.96 -20.56 7.52
N GLU A 305 -3.81 -21.05 7.95
CA GLU A 305 -3.09 -22.12 7.24
C GLU A 305 -3.83 -23.44 7.41
N ASP A 306 -4.31 -23.75 8.61
CA ASP A 306 -5.08 -24.97 8.85
C ASP A 306 -6.39 -24.99 8.05
N ARG A 307 -7.10 -23.86 7.98
CA ARG A 307 -8.27 -23.70 7.11
C ARG A 307 -7.95 -23.83 5.63
N TRP A 308 -6.75 -23.46 5.21
CA TRP A 308 -6.32 -23.62 3.82
C TRP A 308 -6.04 -25.11 3.53
N ARG A 309 -5.31 -25.79 4.42
CA ARG A 309 -5.03 -27.24 4.36
C ARG A 309 -6.31 -28.07 4.37
N ALA A 310 -7.23 -27.78 5.28
CA ALA A 310 -8.51 -28.48 5.35
C ALA A 310 -9.31 -28.38 4.03
N ARG A 311 -9.32 -27.21 3.37
CA ARG A 311 -9.98 -27.05 2.06
C ARG A 311 -9.27 -27.78 0.94
N LEU A 312 -7.93 -27.81 0.97
CA LEU A 312 -7.13 -28.60 0.03
C LEU A 312 -7.45 -30.09 0.16
N ASP A 313 -7.59 -30.60 1.39
CA ASP A 313 -7.93 -32.01 1.61
C ASP A 313 -9.35 -32.33 1.15
N ARG A 314 -10.33 -31.43 1.37
CA ARG A 314 -11.67 -31.57 0.78
C ARG A 314 -11.63 -31.58 -0.74
N LEU A 315 -10.80 -30.72 -1.35
CA LEU A 315 -10.59 -30.70 -2.80
C LEU A 315 -10.02 -32.03 -3.30
N ARG A 316 -9.00 -32.60 -2.62
CA ARG A 316 -8.44 -33.91 -2.95
C ARG A 316 -9.49 -35.02 -2.86
N GLN A 317 -10.26 -35.05 -1.78
CA GLN A 317 -11.33 -36.03 -1.58
C GLN A 317 -12.40 -35.92 -2.67
N GLN A 318 -12.82 -34.70 -3.03
CA GLN A 318 -13.78 -34.49 -4.11
C GLN A 318 -13.23 -34.87 -5.48
N ALA A 319 -11.96 -34.57 -5.77
CA ALA A 319 -11.31 -34.97 -7.02
C ALA A 319 -11.28 -36.50 -7.16
N VAL A 320 -10.98 -37.23 -6.07
CA VAL A 320 -11.05 -38.70 -6.05
C VAL A 320 -12.48 -39.20 -6.26
N ARG A 321 -13.49 -38.60 -5.60
CA ARG A 321 -14.92 -38.93 -5.81
C ARG A 321 -15.36 -38.73 -7.26
N ASN A 322 -14.79 -37.75 -7.95
CA ASN A 322 -15.02 -37.49 -9.37
C ASN A 322 -14.19 -38.41 -10.31
N GLY A 323 -13.58 -39.48 -9.79
CA GLY A 323 -12.74 -40.39 -10.58
C GLY A 323 -11.44 -39.74 -11.08
N GLY A 324 -10.92 -38.74 -10.37
CA GLY A 324 -9.78 -37.93 -10.81
C GLY A 324 -10.14 -36.76 -11.72
N GLY A 325 -11.43 -36.55 -12.01
CA GLY A 325 -11.93 -35.44 -12.79
C GLY A 325 -11.92 -34.10 -12.04
N ALA A 326 -11.82 -33.00 -12.79
CA ALA A 326 -11.82 -31.65 -12.24
C ALA A 326 -13.08 -31.37 -11.39
N VAL A 327 -12.90 -30.71 -10.24
CA VAL A 327 -14.02 -30.29 -9.40
C VAL A 327 -14.66 -29.03 -9.98
N SER A 328 -15.99 -29.05 -10.13
CA SER A 328 -16.76 -27.93 -10.68
C SER A 328 -16.58 -26.66 -9.84
N THR A 329 -16.50 -25.51 -10.51
CA THR A 329 -16.44 -24.19 -9.83
C THR A 329 -17.74 -23.79 -9.15
N ALA A 330 -18.85 -24.48 -9.48
CA ALA A 330 -20.13 -24.34 -8.80
C ALA A 330 -20.29 -25.30 -7.61
N HIS A 331 -19.32 -26.20 -7.36
CA HIS A 331 -19.44 -27.22 -6.32
C HIS A 331 -19.54 -26.63 -4.91
N VAL A 332 -20.50 -27.15 -4.14
CA VAL A 332 -20.73 -26.83 -2.74
C VAL A 332 -20.78 -28.15 -1.96
N GLU A 333 -19.98 -28.25 -0.90
CA GLU A 333 -20.02 -29.43 -0.03
C GLU A 333 -21.33 -29.46 0.79
N PRO A 334 -21.74 -30.64 1.29
CA PRO A 334 -22.96 -30.78 2.09
C PRO A 334 -23.01 -29.88 3.34
N ASP A 335 -21.85 -29.52 3.89
CA ASP A 335 -21.71 -28.60 5.03
C ASP A 335 -21.80 -27.11 4.63
N GLY A 336 -22.13 -26.82 3.37
CA GLY A 336 -22.26 -25.46 2.83
C GLY A 336 -20.93 -24.82 2.40
N LEU A 337 -19.80 -25.52 2.53
CA LEU A 337 -18.52 -25.02 2.05
C LEU A 337 -18.54 -24.90 0.51
N ARG A 338 -18.48 -23.66 0.01
CA ARG A 338 -18.36 -23.35 -1.43
C ARG A 338 -16.96 -23.66 -1.95
N LEU A 339 -16.64 -24.94 -2.07
CA LEU A 339 -15.33 -25.43 -2.51
C LEU A 339 -14.99 -24.95 -3.93
N GLY A 340 -15.97 -24.92 -4.84
CA GLY A 340 -15.81 -24.39 -6.19
C GLY A 340 -15.40 -22.90 -6.22
N ALA A 341 -15.98 -22.08 -5.35
CA ALA A 341 -15.58 -20.67 -5.21
C ALA A 341 -14.16 -20.53 -4.65
N TRP A 342 -13.76 -21.40 -3.72
CA TRP A 342 -12.39 -21.40 -3.18
C TRP A 342 -11.35 -21.78 -4.25
N ILE A 343 -11.65 -22.74 -5.14
CA ILE A 343 -10.83 -23.09 -6.31
C ILE A 343 -10.60 -21.86 -7.20
N VAL A 344 -11.67 -21.13 -7.53
CA VAL A 344 -11.58 -19.88 -8.32
C VAL A 344 -10.67 -18.86 -7.65
N GLN A 345 -10.77 -18.70 -6.32
CA GLN A 345 -9.86 -17.81 -5.59
C GLN A 345 -8.40 -18.24 -5.67
N GLN A 346 -8.09 -19.54 -5.62
CA GLN A 346 -6.70 -20.02 -5.75
C GLN A 346 -6.14 -19.71 -7.15
N ARG A 347 -6.96 -19.90 -8.19
CA ARG A 347 -6.59 -19.57 -9.58
C ARG A 347 -6.35 -18.06 -9.77
N ILE A 348 -7.16 -17.21 -9.15
CA ILE A 348 -6.94 -15.75 -9.13
C ILE A 348 -5.64 -15.41 -8.40
N ALA A 349 -5.40 -16.01 -7.23
CA ALA A 349 -4.19 -15.76 -6.44
C ALA A 349 -2.90 -16.16 -7.20
N TYR A 350 -2.94 -17.29 -7.91
CA TYR A 350 -1.88 -17.73 -8.81
C TYR A 350 -1.66 -16.76 -9.97
N ARG A 351 -2.74 -16.36 -10.68
CA ARG A 351 -2.68 -15.37 -11.76
C ARG A 351 -2.08 -14.04 -11.32
N ASN A 352 -2.34 -13.63 -10.07
CA ASN A 352 -1.85 -12.38 -9.52
C ASN A 352 -0.45 -12.51 -8.88
N GLY A 353 0.20 -13.68 -8.92
CA GLY A 353 1.54 -13.90 -8.35
C GLY A 353 1.59 -13.85 -6.83
N THR A 354 0.46 -14.03 -6.15
CA THR A 354 0.34 -13.91 -4.68
C THR A 354 0.33 -15.25 -3.94
N LEU A 355 0.37 -16.36 -4.70
CA LEU A 355 0.34 -17.71 -4.15
C LEU A 355 1.77 -18.23 -3.90
N SER A 356 2.03 -18.80 -2.72
CA SER A 356 3.38 -19.30 -2.40
C SER A 356 3.75 -20.55 -3.22
N PRO A 357 5.04 -20.81 -3.45
CA PRO A 357 5.50 -22.00 -4.17
C PRO A 357 4.98 -23.32 -3.56
N GLU A 358 4.87 -23.41 -2.24
CA GLU A 358 4.35 -24.59 -1.53
C GLU A 358 2.88 -24.83 -1.88
N ARG A 359 2.08 -23.77 -1.93
CA ARG A 359 0.65 -23.85 -2.25
C ARG A 359 0.41 -24.21 -3.71
N ILE A 360 1.26 -23.71 -4.60
CA ILE A 360 1.26 -24.08 -6.03
C ILE A 360 1.50 -25.58 -6.17
N ARG A 361 2.61 -26.09 -5.62
CA ARG A 361 2.94 -27.53 -5.66
C ARG A 361 1.83 -28.40 -5.06
N ALA A 362 1.25 -27.97 -3.95
CA ALA A 362 0.22 -28.72 -3.26
C ALA A 362 -1.12 -28.78 -4.02
N LEU A 363 -1.46 -27.75 -4.81
CA LEU A 363 -2.63 -27.72 -5.68
C LEU A 363 -2.38 -28.51 -6.99
N GLU A 364 -1.19 -28.41 -7.57
CA GLU A 364 -0.80 -29.18 -8.76
C GLU A 364 -0.75 -30.69 -8.52
N ALA A 365 -0.54 -31.10 -7.27
CA ALA A 365 -0.63 -32.50 -6.85
C ALA A 365 -2.08 -33.03 -6.75
N VAL A 366 -3.10 -32.18 -6.92
CA VAL A 366 -4.50 -32.63 -6.90
C VAL A 366 -4.87 -33.23 -8.27
N PRO A 367 -5.40 -34.47 -8.33
CA PRO A 367 -5.86 -35.07 -9.58
C PRO A 367 -6.88 -34.18 -10.31
N GLY A 368 -6.70 -34.01 -11.62
CA GLY A 368 -7.58 -33.18 -12.44
C GLY A 368 -7.50 -31.67 -12.16
N TRP A 369 -6.49 -31.21 -11.40
CA TRP A 369 -6.28 -29.78 -11.18
C TRP A 369 -5.73 -29.10 -12.43
N GLU A 370 -6.42 -28.01 -12.81
CA GLU A 370 -5.99 -27.14 -13.89
C GLU A 370 -6.12 -25.68 -13.47
N TRP A 371 -5.16 -24.84 -13.85
CA TRP A 371 -5.18 -23.41 -13.52
C TRP A 371 -6.21 -22.61 -14.34
N VAL A 372 -6.59 -23.07 -15.56
CA VAL A 372 -7.78 -22.76 -16.41
C VAL A 372 -7.48 -23.03 -17.91
N GLY A 373 -8.50 -23.53 -18.64
CA GLY A 373 -8.46 -24.15 -19.98
C GLY A 373 -7.87 -23.35 -21.15
N SER A 374 -7.33 -24.13 -22.11
CA SER A 374 -6.85 -23.92 -23.50
C SER A 374 -6.32 -22.55 -24.01
N ARG A 375 -6.67 -21.39 -23.43
CA ARG A 375 -6.12 -20.07 -23.82
C ARG A 375 -4.85 -19.69 -23.04
N THR A 376 -4.57 -20.33 -21.91
CA THR A 376 -3.36 -20.07 -21.11
C THR A 376 -2.10 -20.71 -21.69
N ARG A 377 -2.24 -21.78 -22.49
CA ARG A 377 -1.14 -22.33 -23.28
C ARG A 377 -0.66 -21.34 -24.35
N GLY A 378 -1.55 -20.45 -24.80
CA GLY A 378 -1.22 -19.30 -25.64
C GLY A 378 -0.60 -18.15 -24.87
N ARG A 379 -1.13 -17.77 -23.70
CA ARG A 379 -0.61 -16.61 -22.94
C ARG A 379 0.70 -16.86 -22.21
N VAL A 380 0.93 -18.03 -21.60
CA VAL A 380 2.24 -18.38 -21.04
C VAL A 380 3.28 -18.51 -22.17
N ARG A 381 2.89 -19.10 -23.31
CA ARG A 381 3.76 -19.15 -24.50
C ARG A 381 4.05 -17.76 -25.08
N ILE A 382 3.07 -16.85 -25.15
CA ILE A 382 3.23 -15.47 -25.64
C ILE A 382 4.02 -14.63 -24.63
N GLU A 383 3.77 -14.74 -23.33
CA GLU A 383 4.54 -14.02 -22.30
C GLU A 383 5.99 -14.53 -22.27
N THR A 384 6.23 -15.85 -22.33
CA THR A 384 7.58 -16.42 -22.44
C THR A 384 8.23 -16.09 -23.79
N GLN A 385 7.48 -16.01 -24.90
CA GLN A 385 8.00 -15.60 -26.22
C GLN A 385 8.29 -14.10 -26.29
N ILE A 386 7.47 -13.24 -25.68
CA ILE A 386 7.70 -11.80 -25.56
C ILE A 386 8.89 -11.56 -24.64
N GLN A 387 9.00 -12.24 -23.49
CA GLN A 387 10.17 -12.13 -22.62
C GLN A 387 11.45 -12.67 -23.30
N ALA A 388 11.36 -13.77 -24.06
CA ALA A 388 12.47 -14.28 -24.85
C ALA A 388 12.83 -13.41 -26.06
N TRP A 389 11.86 -12.71 -26.66
CA TRP A 389 12.06 -11.74 -27.74
C TRP A 389 12.65 -10.43 -27.19
N VAL A 390 12.06 -9.85 -26.15
CA VAL A 390 12.56 -8.68 -25.40
C VAL A 390 13.97 -8.93 -24.91
N ARG A 391 14.28 -10.11 -24.36
CA ARG A 391 15.64 -10.49 -23.95
C ARG A 391 16.61 -10.57 -25.12
N ARG A 392 16.20 -11.15 -26.26
CA ARG A 392 17.05 -11.19 -27.48
C ARG A 392 17.33 -9.79 -28.02
N VAL A 393 16.32 -8.93 -28.09
CA VAL A 393 16.44 -7.52 -28.52
C VAL A 393 17.29 -6.72 -27.53
N ALA A 394 17.04 -6.85 -26.23
CA ALA A 394 17.81 -6.18 -25.18
C ALA A 394 19.29 -6.61 -25.16
N ILE A 395 19.59 -7.91 -25.35
CA ILE A 395 20.96 -8.41 -25.44
C ILE A 395 21.66 -7.89 -26.70
N ALA A 396 20.96 -7.76 -27.83
CA ALA A 396 21.51 -7.16 -29.04
C ALA A 396 21.86 -5.67 -28.82
N HIS A 397 20.97 -4.93 -28.15
CA HIS A 397 21.21 -3.54 -27.76
C HIS A 397 22.34 -3.41 -26.75
N LEU A 398 22.44 -4.29 -25.76
CA LEU A 398 23.57 -4.35 -24.82
C LEU A 398 24.90 -4.60 -25.54
N ARG A 399 24.94 -5.55 -26.48
CA ARG A 399 26.15 -5.81 -27.28
C ARG A 399 26.53 -4.61 -28.14
N ARG A 400 25.55 -3.88 -28.68
CA ARG A 400 25.79 -2.64 -29.44
C ARG A 400 26.29 -1.52 -28.54
N PHE A 401 25.70 -1.36 -27.36
CA PHE A 401 26.15 -0.42 -26.35
C PHE A 401 27.60 -0.70 -25.94
N TYR A 402 27.93 -1.96 -25.67
CA TYR A 402 29.31 -2.37 -25.34
C TYR A 402 30.29 -2.10 -26.48
N ARG A 403 29.92 -2.30 -27.75
CA ARG A 403 30.78 -1.94 -28.89
C ARG A 403 31.04 -0.43 -28.98
N ALA A 404 30.09 0.40 -28.52
CA ALA A 404 30.21 1.85 -28.57
C ALA A 404 30.95 2.43 -27.35
N GLN A 405 30.74 1.84 -26.17
CA GLN A 405 31.18 2.41 -24.89
C GLN A 405 32.26 1.57 -24.19
N GLY A 406 32.42 0.29 -24.55
CA GLY A 406 33.40 -0.62 -23.93
C GLY A 406 33.00 -1.21 -22.57
N HIS A 407 31.82 -0.86 -22.04
CA HIS A 407 31.31 -1.36 -20.76
C HIS A 407 29.78 -1.56 -20.80
N PHE A 408 29.20 -2.13 -19.73
CA PHE A 408 27.74 -2.39 -19.60
C PHE A 408 27.05 -1.50 -18.56
N ASP A 409 27.68 -0.42 -18.13
CA ASP A 409 27.06 0.58 -17.25
C ASP A 409 26.18 1.53 -18.04
N VAL A 410 25.00 1.02 -18.36
CA VAL A 410 23.98 1.74 -19.11
C VAL A 410 23.25 2.72 -18.16
N PRO A 411 23.24 4.04 -18.44
CA PRO A 411 22.46 5.00 -17.65
C PRO A 411 20.98 4.63 -17.60
N PHE A 412 20.30 4.87 -16.48
CA PHE A 412 18.91 4.41 -16.26
C PHE A 412 17.92 4.92 -17.33
N ASP A 413 18.13 6.15 -17.80
CA ASP A 413 17.33 6.86 -18.81
C ASP A 413 17.75 6.58 -20.25
N TYR A 414 18.81 5.80 -20.47
CA TYR A 414 19.30 5.48 -21.81
C TYR A 414 18.29 4.60 -22.58
N ALA A 415 17.91 5.09 -23.76
CA ALA A 415 17.11 4.38 -24.75
C ALA A 415 17.97 4.02 -25.99
N ALA A 416 17.76 2.82 -26.53
CA ALA A 416 18.38 2.41 -27.78
C ALA A 416 17.72 3.09 -28.99
N LEU A 417 18.28 2.89 -30.18
CA LEU A 417 17.86 3.57 -31.42
C LEU A 417 16.40 3.32 -31.84
N ASP A 418 15.77 2.26 -31.34
CA ASP A 418 14.37 1.90 -31.53
C ASP A 418 13.48 2.30 -30.33
N GLU A 419 13.94 3.24 -29.52
CA GLU A 419 13.31 3.69 -28.27
C GLU A 419 13.22 2.60 -27.18
N PHE A 420 13.94 1.49 -27.34
CA PHE A 420 13.97 0.44 -26.32
C PHE A 420 14.63 0.97 -25.02
N PRO A 421 13.97 0.89 -23.85
CA PRO A 421 14.47 1.45 -22.59
C PRO A 421 15.54 0.55 -21.96
N LEU A 422 16.71 0.49 -22.60
CA LEU A 422 17.82 -0.40 -22.24
C LEU A 422 18.32 -0.16 -20.81
N GLY A 423 18.41 1.10 -20.39
CA GLY A 423 18.84 1.47 -19.03
C GLY A 423 17.92 0.93 -17.93
N ALA A 424 16.62 1.17 -18.07
CA ALA A 424 15.62 0.67 -17.14
C ALA A 424 15.56 -0.87 -17.13
N TRP A 425 15.74 -1.50 -18.29
CA TRP A 425 15.77 -2.95 -18.42
C TRP A 425 16.97 -3.57 -17.68
N VAL A 426 18.19 -3.03 -17.87
CA VAL A 426 19.42 -3.48 -17.18
C VAL A 426 19.29 -3.34 -15.67
N ALA A 427 18.78 -2.20 -15.18
CA ALA A 427 18.55 -1.95 -13.76
C ALA A 427 17.58 -2.98 -13.15
N GLU A 428 16.53 -3.35 -13.88
CA GLU A 428 15.58 -4.36 -13.42
C GLU A 428 16.20 -5.77 -13.36
N GLN A 429 17.06 -6.15 -14.31
CA GLN A 429 17.76 -7.44 -14.26
C GLN A 429 18.71 -7.52 -13.06
N ARG A 430 19.47 -6.45 -12.78
CA ARG A 430 20.36 -6.37 -11.61
C ARG A 430 19.57 -6.44 -10.29
N ARG A 431 18.47 -5.70 -10.16
CA ARG A 431 17.57 -5.77 -9.00
C ARG A 431 16.95 -7.15 -8.79
N ALA A 432 16.50 -7.79 -9.87
CA ALA A 432 15.92 -9.13 -9.82
C ALA A 432 16.97 -10.19 -9.41
N TYR A 433 18.22 -10.03 -9.85
CA TYR A 433 19.34 -10.90 -9.45
C TYR A 433 19.62 -10.79 -7.94
N VAL A 434 19.79 -9.57 -7.42
CA VAL A 434 20.03 -9.31 -5.99
C VAL A 434 18.87 -9.84 -5.13
N ALA A 435 17.63 -9.72 -5.62
CA ALA A 435 16.45 -10.20 -4.91
C ALA A 435 16.23 -11.73 -5.00
N GLY A 436 17.09 -12.48 -5.70
CA GLY A 436 16.92 -13.93 -5.91
C GLY A 436 15.69 -14.30 -6.75
N ARG A 437 15.19 -13.36 -7.56
CA ARG A 437 13.96 -13.49 -8.38
C ARG A 437 14.25 -13.64 -9.88
N LEU A 438 15.53 -13.57 -10.29
CA LEU A 438 15.91 -13.66 -11.70
C LEU A 438 15.85 -15.12 -12.20
N PRO A 439 15.13 -15.40 -13.32
CA PRO A 439 15.11 -16.74 -13.92
C PRO A 439 16.51 -17.21 -14.35
N GLN A 440 16.76 -18.52 -14.23
CA GLN A 440 18.06 -19.13 -14.53
C GLN A 440 18.55 -18.83 -15.95
N GLU A 441 17.68 -18.94 -16.96
CA GLU A 441 18.03 -18.66 -18.36
C GLU A 441 18.50 -17.20 -18.57
N SER A 442 17.86 -16.23 -17.89
CA SER A 442 18.25 -14.82 -17.98
C SER A 442 19.58 -14.56 -17.25
N ARG A 443 19.83 -15.27 -16.14
CA ARG A 443 21.11 -15.23 -15.43
C ARG A 443 22.24 -15.77 -16.30
N GLU A 444 22.04 -16.91 -16.96
CA GLU A 444 23.03 -17.53 -17.84
C GLU A 444 23.33 -16.65 -19.06
N ALA A 445 22.29 -16.14 -19.73
CA ALA A 445 22.45 -15.29 -20.91
C ALA A 445 23.24 -14.01 -20.61
N LEU A 446 22.97 -13.33 -19.50
CA LEU A 446 23.70 -12.11 -19.10
C LEU A 446 25.10 -12.42 -18.58
N SER A 447 25.27 -13.50 -17.81
CA SER A 447 26.60 -13.90 -17.31
C SER A 447 27.54 -14.38 -18.42
N SER A 448 26.99 -14.77 -19.57
CA SER A 448 27.79 -15.12 -20.76
C SER A 448 28.36 -13.90 -21.51
N LEU A 449 27.92 -12.69 -21.19
CA LEU A 449 28.44 -11.47 -21.81
C LEU A 449 29.81 -11.11 -21.20
N HIS A 450 30.84 -11.08 -22.04
CA HIS A 450 32.19 -10.70 -21.62
C HIS A 450 32.23 -9.26 -21.09
N GLY A 451 32.60 -9.08 -19.82
CA GLY A 451 32.62 -7.78 -19.14
C GLY A 451 31.34 -7.44 -18.35
N TRP A 452 30.35 -8.33 -18.28
CA TRP A 452 29.12 -8.10 -17.51
C TRP A 452 29.34 -8.23 -16.00
N THR A 453 28.82 -7.25 -15.24
CA THR A 453 28.85 -7.24 -13.78
C THR A 453 27.43 -7.11 -13.20
N TRP A 454 27.18 -7.86 -12.13
CA TRP A 454 25.89 -7.85 -11.40
C TRP A 454 25.78 -6.74 -10.35
N SER A 455 26.85 -5.96 -10.13
CA SER A 455 26.85 -4.81 -9.24
C SER A 455 25.97 -3.68 -9.81
N GLU A 456 25.27 -2.96 -8.93
CA GLU A 456 24.66 -1.68 -9.30
C GLU A 456 25.77 -0.70 -9.74
N PRO A 457 25.54 0.14 -10.77
CA PRO A 457 26.53 1.12 -11.15
C PRO A 457 26.79 2.04 -9.96
N ALA A 458 28.06 2.35 -9.69
CA ALA A 458 28.41 3.39 -8.74
C ALA A 458 27.68 4.67 -9.16
N SER A 459 26.94 5.29 -8.25
CA SER A 459 26.42 6.63 -8.51
C SER A 459 27.61 7.55 -8.72
N ASP A 460 27.78 8.07 -9.93
CA ASP A 460 28.76 9.13 -10.22
C ASP A 460 28.41 10.36 -9.39
N THR A 461 28.98 10.43 -8.19
CA THR A 461 29.24 11.67 -7.46
C THR A 461 30.74 11.82 -7.37
N GLU A 462 31.41 12.11 -8.48
CA GLU A 462 32.73 12.75 -8.48
C GLU A 462 33.16 13.20 -9.88
N THR A 463 33.05 14.50 -10.11
CA THR A 463 33.87 15.32 -11.02
C THR A 463 33.57 16.75 -10.60
N GLY A 464 34.50 17.60 -10.18
CA GLY A 464 35.95 17.59 -10.30
C GLY A 464 36.31 19.06 -10.33
N ALA A 465 36.61 19.63 -9.16
CA ALA A 465 37.26 20.93 -9.07
C ALA A 465 38.69 20.73 -9.60
N ALA A 466 39.00 21.37 -10.72
CA ALA A 466 40.38 21.61 -11.13
C ALA A 466 40.66 23.11 -10.94
N ALA A 467 41.77 23.36 -10.28
CA ALA A 467 42.37 24.66 -10.00
C ALA A 467 42.84 25.39 -11.27
#